data_AF-A0A838U8D0-F1
#
_entry.id   AF-A0A838U8D0-F1
#
_cell.length_a   1.000
_cell.length_b   1.000
_cell.length_c   1.000
_cell.angle_alpha   90.00
_cell.angle_beta   90.00
_cell.angle_gamma   90.00
#
_symmetry.space_group_name_H-M   'P 1'
#
loop_
_entity.id
_entity.type
_entity.pdbx_description
1 polymer ?
#
loop_
_entity_poly.entity_id
_entity_poly.type
_entity_poly.pdbx_seq_one_letter_code
_entity_poly.pdbx_strand_id
1 'polypeptide(L)'
;MNKFYFGKQGSLAVAVIITLLLSPTLLAARPGEKRVPLTEEQKMLHILNRLGYGARPGDIEKVRSMGIKKYIDSQLSAASLPDAVAEQKVKHLDAFGMATSELFAKYPNPGALLRQLDGGRAAQAANQANQPAQNAPDGPANQAEQRERRQKLQALYREYDLKPANQLIPQIISNRVLRAVYSERQLQEVMVD
;
A
#
# COMPACT_ATOMS: atom_id res chain seq x y z
N MET A 1 -75.62 -30.36 2.60
CA MET A 1 -74.55 -29.49 3.16
C MET A 1 -73.72 -28.90 2.04
N ASN A 2 -73.62 -27.57 2.03
CA ASN A 2 -72.77 -26.66 1.25
C ASN A 2 -72.24 -27.07 -0.15
N LYS A 3 -72.92 -26.52 -1.15
CA LYS A 3 -72.33 -26.09 -2.44
C LYS A 3 -71.27 -25.00 -2.15
N PHE A 4 -70.15 -25.00 -2.88
CA PHE A 4 -69.85 -24.00 -3.91
C PHE A 4 -68.53 -24.34 -4.62
N TYR A 5 -68.67 -24.68 -5.90
CA TYR A 5 -67.62 -24.68 -6.91
C TYR A 5 -67.29 -23.22 -7.27
N PHE A 6 -66.00 -22.90 -7.48
CA PHE A 6 -65.61 -21.87 -8.44
C PHE A 6 -64.33 -22.30 -9.14
N GLY A 7 -64.51 -22.82 -10.36
CA GLY A 7 -63.44 -23.04 -11.31
C GLY A 7 -63.21 -21.81 -12.19
N LYS A 8 -62.01 -21.78 -12.80
CA LYS A 8 -61.54 -20.90 -13.88
C LYS A 8 -61.59 -19.40 -13.61
N GLN A 9 -60.42 -18.81 -13.35
CA GLN A 9 -60.10 -17.48 -13.84
C GLN A 9 -58.82 -17.57 -14.67
N GLY A 10 -59.01 -17.48 -15.98
CA GLY A 10 -57.93 -17.40 -16.96
C GLY A 10 -57.36 -15.99 -17.04
N SER A 11 -56.07 -15.94 -17.38
CA SER A 11 -55.44 -14.90 -18.19
C SER A 11 -55.55 -13.44 -17.72
N LEU A 12 -55.02 -13.12 -16.53
CA LEU A 12 -54.64 -11.74 -16.20
C LEU A 12 -53.27 -11.65 -15.49
N ALA A 13 -52.34 -12.56 -15.80
CA ALA A 13 -51.01 -12.58 -15.18
C ALA A 13 -49.88 -11.99 -16.05
N VAL A 14 -50.18 -11.43 -17.24
CA VAL A 14 -49.13 -10.97 -18.18
C VAL A 14 -49.10 -9.45 -18.36
N ALA A 15 -50.11 -8.71 -17.91
CA ALA A 15 -50.21 -7.27 -18.16
C ALA A 15 -49.60 -6.35 -17.06
N VAL A 16 -49.08 -6.90 -15.96
CA VAL A 16 -48.50 -6.08 -14.85
C VAL A 16 -46.97 -6.16 -14.80
N ILE A 17 -46.34 -7.08 -15.56
CA ILE A 17 -44.87 -7.27 -15.56
C ILE A 17 -44.18 -6.48 -16.69
N ILE A 18 -44.93 -5.94 -17.66
CA ILE A 18 -44.37 -5.16 -18.78
C ILE A 18 -44.43 -3.64 -18.53
N THR A 19 -45.11 -3.16 -17.49
CA THR A 19 -45.11 -1.72 -17.12
C THR A 19 -43.99 -1.34 -16.14
N LEU A 20 -43.23 -2.31 -15.60
CA LEU A 20 -42.09 -2.05 -14.71
C LEU A 20 -40.74 -1.94 -15.44
N LEU A 21 -40.70 -2.17 -16.76
CA LEU A 21 -39.47 -2.18 -17.58
C LEU A 21 -39.32 -0.95 -18.50
N LEU A 22 -40.15 0.08 -18.30
CA LEU A 22 -40.06 1.34 -19.06
C LEU A 22 -40.09 2.56 -18.13
N SER A 23 -39.32 2.52 -17.04
CA SER A 23 -38.84 3.77 -16.44
C SER A 23 -37.60 4.18 -17.23
N PRO A 24 -37.67 5.15 -18.17
CA PRO A 24 -36.44 5.78 -18.62
C PRO A 24 -35.85 6.43 -17.37
N THR A 25 -34.75 5.88 -16.87
CA THR A 25 -33.80 6.66 -16.10
C THR A 25 -33.33 7.75 -17.05
N LEU A 26 -34.10 8.83 -17.10
CA LEU A 26 -33.68 10.11 -17.62
C LEU A 26 -32.48 10.48 -16.76
N LEU A 27 -31.30 10.11 -17.24
CA LEU A 27 -30.04 10.71 -16.86
C LEU A 27 -30.09 12.14 -17.40
N ALA A 28 -31.00 12.93 -16.86
CA ALA A 28 -30.97 14.37 -16.98
C ALA A 28 -29.66 14.76 -16.30
N ALA A 29 -28.64 15.00 -17.12
CA ALA A 29 -27.43 15.67 -16.70
C ALA A 29 -27.89 16.93 -15.97
N ARG A 30 -27.82 16.93 -14.63
CA ARG A 30 -28.27 18.06 -13.81
C ARG A 30 -27.52 19.29 -14.32
N PRO A 31 -28.21 20.23 -14.99
CA PRO A 31 -27.54 21.36 -15.58
C PRO A 31 -27.03 22.24 -14.43
N GLY A 32 -25.71 22.35 -14.32
CA GLY A 32 -25.02 23.34 -13.51
C GLY A 32 -25.45 23.39 -12.04
N GLU A 33 -25.13 22.35 -11.26
CA GLU A 33 -25.01 22.53 -9.82
C GLU A 33 -24.01 23.67 -9.59
N LYS A 34 -24.50 24.82 -9.11
CA LYS A 34 -23.67 25.98 -8.77
C LYS A 34 -22.65 25.49 -7.76
N ARG A 35 -21.38 25.38 -8.17
CA ARG A 35 -20.29 24.98 -7.27
C ARG A 35 -20.22 26.02 -6.16
N VAL A 36 -20.62 25.62 -4.95
CA VAL A 36 -20.47 26.45 -3.76
C VAL A 36 -18.97 26.71 -3.61
N PRO A 37 -18.52 27.97 -3.57
CA PRO A 37 -17.12 28.26 -3.36
C PRO A 37 -16.69 27.69 -2.01
N LEU A 38 -15.51 27.06 -1.98
CA LEU A 38 -14.96 26.52 -0.73
C LEU A 38 -14.78 27.63 0.29
N THR A 39 -15.12 27.35 1.55
CA THR A 39 -14.73 28.21 2.68
C THR A 39 -13.21 28.24 2.81
N GLU A 40 -12.67 29.26 3.49
CA GLU A 40 -11.21 29.33 3.70
C GLU A 40 -10.66 28.10 4.43
N GLU A 41 -11.38 27.58 5.41
CA GLU A 41 -11.00 26.34 6.09
C GLU A 41 -11.03 25.11 5.18
N GLN A 42 -12.04 25.00 4.32
CA GLN A 42 -12.11 23.94 3.31
C GLN A 42 -10.96 24.04 2.31
N LYS A 43 -10.55 25.26 1.91
CA LYS A 43 -9.38 25.47 1.07
C LYS A 43 -8.10 25.03 1.77
N MET A 44 -7.91 25.40 3.03
CA MET A 44 -6.74 24.98 3.82
C MET A 44 -6.67 23.45 3.94
N LEU A 45 -7.77 22.81 4.32
CA LEU A 45 -7.87 21.35 4.37
C LEU A 45 -7.58 20.71 3.01
N HIS A 46 -8.14 21.26 1.93
CA HIS A 46 -7.89 20.77 0.58
C HIS A 46 -6.39 20.82 0.24
N ILE A 47 -5.72 21.94 0.53
CA ILE A 47 -4.30 22.12 0.23
C ILE A 47 -3.42 21.19 1.08
N LEU A 48 -3.71 21.04 2.38
CA LEU A 48 -3.01 20.11 3.25
C LEU A 48 -3.11 18.65 2.74
N ASN A 49 -4.27 18.27 2.17
CA ASN A 49 -4.49 16.97 1.54
C ASN A 49 -3.92 16.83 0.12
N ARG A 50 -3.47 17.92 -0.50
CA ARG A 50 -2.85 17.91 -1.84
C ARG A 50 -1.33 18.00 -1.78
N LEU A 51 -0.80 18.68 -0.77
CA LEU A 51 0.63 18.97 -0.61
C LEU A 51 1.24 18.21 0.58
N GLY A 52 0.62 17.12 1.02
CA GLY A 52 1.06 16.36 2.19
C GLY A 52 0.16 15.16 2.48
N TYR A 53 0.39 14.54 3.63
CA TYR A 53 -0.39 13.39 4.09
C TYR A 53 -1.76 13.77 4.67
N GLY A 54 -2.12 15.06 4.61
CA GLY A 54 -3.31 15.62 5.20
C GLY A 54 -3.02 16.52 6.41
N ALA A 55 -4.07 17.06 7.02
CA ALA A 55 -3.94 18.00 8.12
C ALA A 55 -3.57 17.30 9.43
N ARG A 56 -2.41 17.64 10.00
CA ARG A 56 -2.02 17.26 11.36
C ARG A 56 -2.62 18.22 12.39
N PRO A 57 -2.67 17.86 13.67
CA PRO A 57 -3.07 18.79 14.73
C PRO A 57 -2.23 20.08 14.66
N GLY A 58 -2.90 21.24 14.51
CA GLY A 58 -2.25 22.55 14.41
C GLY A 58 -1.91 23.02 13.00
N ASP A 59 -1.99 22.17 11.97
CA ASP A 59 -1.63 22.57 10.60
C ASP A 59 -2.62 23.59 10.01
N ILE A 60 -3.91 23.49 10.35
CA ILE A 60 -4.92 24.44 9.86
C ILE A 60 -4.65 25.83 10.43
N GLU A 61 -4.34 25.93 11.71
CA GLU A 61 -3.98 27.17 12.39
C GLU A 61 -2.68 27.75 11.82
N LYS A 62 -1.69 26.90 11.56
CA LYS A 62 -0.43 27.28 10.91
C LYS A 62 -0.69 27.89 9.54
N VAL A 63 -1.43 27.22 8.66
CA VAL A 63 -1.78 27.73 7.33
C VAL A 63 -2.61 28.99 7.43
N ARG A 64 -3.55 29.08 8.40
CA ARG A 64 -4.35 30.28 8.66
C ARG A 64 -3.46 31.48 9.02
N SER A 65 -2.43 31.27 9.85
CA SER A 65 -1.54 32.35 10.30
C SER A 65 -0.60 32.86 9.20
N MET A 66 -0.06 31.97 8.36
CA MET A 66 0.88 32.36 7.29
C MET A 66 0.19 32.69 5.97
N GLY A 67 -1.02 32.18 5.76
CA GLY A 67 -1.78 32.25 4.52
C GLY A 67 -1.45 31.11 3.55
N ILE A 68 -2.48 30.68 2.82
CA ILE A 68 -2.43 29.60 1.82
C ILE A 68 -1.26 29.76 0.83
N LYS A 69 -1.10 30.96 0.23
CA LYS A 69 -0.09 31.18 -0.81
C LYS A 69 1.32 30.95 -0.28
N LYS A 70 1.63 31.49 0.92
CA LYS A 70 2.95 31.30 1.53
C LYS A 70 3.21 29.84 1.88
N TYR A 71 2.18 29.12 2.33
CA TYR A 71 2.31 27.68 2.59
C TYR A 71 2.69 26.92 1.32
N ILE A 72 1.97 27.16 0.21
CA ILE A 72 2.27 26.53 -1.09
C ILE A 72 3.71 26.85 -1.52
N ASP A 73 4.09 28.13 -1.51
CA ASP A 73 5.42 28.58 -1.92
C ASP A 73 6.53 27.90 -1.07
N SER A 74 6.27 27.70 0.24
CA SER A 74 7.20 27.02 1.14
C SER A 74 7.35 25.53 0.83
N GLN A 75 6.26 24.84 0.50
CA GLN A 75 6.28 23.41 0.13
C GLN A 75 6.99 23.17 -1.21
N LEU A 76 6.83 24.08 -2.17
CA LEU A 76 7.55 24.05 -3.44
C LEU A 76 9.05 24.36 -3.27
N SER A 77 9.43 24.99 -2.15
CA SER A 77 10.80 25.35 -1.80
C SER A 77 11.28 24.55 -0.59
N ALA A 78 11.10 23.22 -0.60
CA ALA A 78 11.30 22.36 0.57
C ALA A 78 12.69 22.49 1.24
N ALA A 79 13.75 22.80 0.48
CA ALA A 79 15.08 23.05 1.03
C ALA A 79 15.14 24.20 2.05
N SER A 80 14.21 25.15 1.98
CA SER A 80 14.09 26.26 2.93
C SER A 80 13.44 25.87 4.26
N LEU A 81 12.74 24.73 4.30
CA LEU A 81 12.04 24.27 5.49
C LEU A 81 12.98 23.50 6.42
N PRO A 82 12.98 23.80 7.74
CA PRO A 82 13.78 23.06 8.71
C PRO A 82 13.21 21.65 8.88
N ASP A 83 14.10 20.65 8.95
CA ASP A 83 13.69 19.24 9.06
C ASP A 83 14.45 18.45 10.14
N ALA A 84 15.18 19.16 11.00
CA ALA A 84 16.04 18.57 12.01
C ALA A 84 15.31 17.60 12.96
N VAL A 85 14.02 17.85 13.23
CA VAL A 85 13.21 16.98 14.09
C VAL A 85 12.95 15.64 13.42
N ALA A 86 12.53 15.63 12.15
CA ALA A 86 12.30 14.38 11.42
C ALA A 86 13.60 13.60 11.24
N GLU A 87 14.70 14.30 10.88
CA GLU A 87 16.04 13.71 10.78
C GLU A 87 16.47 13.01 12.08
N GLN A 88 16.25 13.67 13.22
CA GLN A 88 16.57 13.08 14.52
C GLN A 88 15.67 11.87 14.84
N LYS A 89 14.39 11.90 14.44
CA LYS A 89 13.46 10.78 14.66
C LYS A 89 13.83 9.56 13.83
N VAL A 90 14.26 9.72 12.58
CA VAL A 90 14.59 8.58 11.69
C VAL A 90 16.01 8.05 11.87
N LYS A 91 16.87 8.75 12.63
CA LYS A 91 18.29 8.40 12.82
C LYS A 91 18.57 6.96 13.29
N HIS A 92 17.61 6.34 13.98
CA HIS A 92 17.73 4.96 14.49
C HIS A 92 17.34 3.88 13.46
N LEU A 93 16.92 4.28 12.26
CA LEU A 93 16.56 3.37 11.17
C LEU A 93 17.79 3.12 10.30
N ASP A 94 18.62 2.16 10.73
CA ASP A 94 19.92 1.84 10.14
C ASP A 94 19.92 1.78 8.61
N ALA A 95 18.87 1.19 8.02
CA ALA A 95 18.78 0.96 6.57
C ALA A 95 18.87 2.27 5.74
N PHE A 96 18.39 3.39 6.28
CA PHE A 96 18.38 4.67 5.57
C PHE A 96 19.70 5.44 5.66
N GLY A 97 20.61 5.01 6.55
CA GLY A 97 21.97 5.57 6.65
C GLY A 97 23.01 4.83 5.81
N MET A 98 22.66 3.68 5.23
CA MET A 98 23.58 2.85 4.43
C MET A 98 23.63 3.32 2.98
N ALA A 99 24.78 3.13 2.33
CA ALA A 99 24.86 3.23 0.88
C ALA A 99 24.03 2.09 0.22
N THR A 100 23.50 2.32 -0.98
CA THR A 100 22.69 1.32 -1.69
C THR A 100 23.42 -0.02 -1.85
N SER A 101 24.72 0.01 -2.17
CA SER A 101 25.56 -1.20 -2.28
C SER A 101 25.69 -1.95 -0.95
N GLU A 102 25.88 -1.23 0.15
CA GLU A 102 25.97 -1.79 1.49
C GLU A 102 24.62 -2.42 1.91
N LEU A 103 23.50 -1.77 1.58
CA LEU A 103 22.17 -2.31 1.84
C LEU A 103 21.95 -3.66 1.15
N PHE A 104 22.33 -3.78 -0.12
CA PHE A 104 22.21 -5.05 -0.85
C PHE A 104 23.14 -6.14 -0.33
N ALA A 105 24.35 -5.77 0.10
CA ALA A 105 25.28 -6.70 0.72
C ALA A 105 24.75 -7.22 2.06
N LYS A 106 24.19 -6.32 2.89
CA LYS A 106 23.72 -6.66 4.24
C LYS A 106 22.36 -7.34 4.25
N TYR A 107 21.46 -7.01 3.32
CA TYR A 107 20.10 -7.54 3.22
C TYR A 107 19.88 -8.31 1.90
N PRO A 108 20.52 -9.47 1.72
CA PRO A 108 20.43 -10.20 0.46
C PRO A 108 19.03 -10.74 0.21
N ASN A 109 18.68 -10.89 -1.08
CA ASN A 109 17.46 -11.58 -1.46
C ASN A 109 17.56 -13.08 -1.08
N PRO A 110 16.67 -13.62 -0.24
CA PRO A 110 16.78 -15.00 0.25
C PRO A 110 16.70 -16.04 -0.88
N GLY A 111 15.90 -15.80 -1.92
CA GLY A 111 15.79 -16.69 -3.08
C GLY A 111 17.03 -16.66 -3.98
N ALA A 112 17.72 -15.52 -4.08
CA ALA A 112 19.00 -15.44 -4.77
C ALA A 112 20.10 -16.20 -4.01
N LEU A 113 20.15 -16.01 -2.69
CA LEU A 113 21.12 -16.69 -1.83
C LEU A 113 20.91 -18.21 -1.83
N LEU A 114 19.66 -18.68 -1.77
CA LEU A 114 19.32 -20.11 -1.91
C LEU A 114 19.78 -20.71 -3.24
N ARG A 115 19.55 -20.01 -4.36
CA ARG A 115 20.00 -20.47 -5.69
C ARG A 115 21.52 -20.60 -5.78
N GLN A 116 22.25 -19.69 -5.13
CA GLN A 116 23.71 -19.73 -5.07
C GLN A 116 24.19 -20.95 -4.27
N LEU A 117 23.50 -21.29 -3.17
CA LEU A 117 23.84 -22.47 -2.36
C LEU A 117 23.54 -23.79 -3.05
N ASP A 118 22.42 -23.86 -3.77
CA ASP A 118 21.99 -25.07 -4.47
C ASP A 118 22.74 -25.23 -5.82
N GLY A 119 23.66 -24.32 -6.16
CA GLY A 119 24.42 -24.35 -7.42
C GLY A 119 23.53 -24.33 -8.67
N GLY A 120 22.34 -23.72 -8.58
CA GLY A 120 21.34 -23.74 -9.65
C GLY A 120 20.45 -24.99 -9.74
N ARG A 121 20.63 -26.02 -8.91
CA ARG A 121 19.77 -27.23 -8.91
C ARG A 121 18.30 -26.91 -8.62
N ALA A 122 18.01 -25.93 -7.74
CA ALA A 122 16.64 -25.51 -7.46
C ALA A 122 15.95 -24.83 -8.66
N ALA A 123 16.72 -24.10 -9.50
CA ALA A 123 16.19 -23.51 -10.73
C ALA A 123 15.91 -24.57 -11.81
N GLN A 124 16.72 -25.65 -11.84
CA GLN A 124 16.50 -26.81 -12.70
C GLN A 124 15.25 -27.60 -12.28
N ALA A 125 15.01 -27.76 -10.97
CA ALA A 125 13.80 -28.38 -10.44
C ALA A 125 12.54 -27.54 -10.69
N ALA A 126 12.62 -26.20 -10.59
CA ALA A 126 11.52 -25.29 -10.89
C ALA A 126 11.14 -25.27 -12.39
N ASN A 127 12.13 -25.37 -13.29
CA ASN A 127 11.86 -25.49 -14.74
C ASN A 127 11.27 -26.85 -15.15
N GLN A 128 11.51 -27.91 -14.37
CA GLN A 128 10.83 -29.20 -14.54
C GLN A 128 9.40 -29.22 -13.94
N ALA A 129 9.05 -28.22 -13.12
CA ALA A 129 7.78 -28.13 -12.39
C ALA A 129 6.64 -27.43 -13.18
N ASN A 130 6.77 -27.22 -14.49
CA ASN A 130 5.67 -26.80 -15.37
C ASN A 130 4.68 -27.95 -15.69
N GLN A 131 4.65 -28.99 -14.85
CA GLN A 131 3.58 -29.99 -14.78
C GLN A 131 2.80 -29.77 -13.47
N PRO A 132 1.45 -29.87 -13.47
CA PRO A 132 0.65 -29.55 -12.29
C PRO A 132 1.09 -30.39 -11.08
N ALA A 133 1.63 -29.72 -10.06
CA ALA A 133 2.07 -30.35 -8.83
C ALA A 133 0.86 -30.87 -8.04
N GLN A 134 0.54 -32.16 -8.20
CA GLN A 134 -0.36 -32.87 -7.28
C GLN A 134 0.36 -33.84 -6.36
N ASN A 135 1.64 -34.17 -6.56
CA ASN A 135 2.36 -35.07 -5.66
C ASN A 135 3.88 -34.78 -5.66
N ALA A 136 4.35 -33.88 -4.79
CA ALA A 136 5.74 -33.91 -4.35
C ALA A 136 5.79 -34.83 -3.12
N PRO A 137 6.63 -35.90 -3.09
CA PRO A 137 6.69 -36.75 -1.91
C PRO A 137 7.39 -36.00 -0.78
N ASP A 138 6.68 -35.72 0.31
CA ASP A 138 7.22 -35.27 1.61
C ASP A 138 7.96 -36.41 2.33
N GLY A 139 8.90 -37.07 1.63
CA GLY A 139 9.72 -38.15 2.19
C GLY A 139 10.76 -37.60 3.18
N PRO A 140 11.21 -38.42 4.15
CA PRO A 140 12.17 -38.01 5.18
C PRO A 140 13.53 -37.54 4.61
N ALA A 141 13.92 -38.02 3.42
CA ALA A 141 15.13 -37.58 2.71
C ALA A 141 15.05 -36.08 2.30
N ASN A 142 13.89 -35.62 1.85
CA ASN A 142 13.67 -34.22 1.50
C ASN A 142 13.67 -33.32 2.75
N GLN A 143 13.21 -33.83 3.89
CA GLN A 143 13.23 -33.11 5.15
C GLN A 143 14.65 -32.97 5.72
N ALA A 144 15.49 -34.00 5.60
CA ALA A 144 16.89 -33.96 6.03
C ALA A 144 17.69 -32.92 5.22
N GLU A 145 17.56 -32.94 3.89
CA GLU A 145 18.22 -31.98 3.01
C GLU A 145 17.78 -30.53 3.30
N GLN A 146 16.48 -30.30 3.55
CA GLN A 146 15.95 -28.99 3.97
C GLN A 146 16.50 -28.52 5.31
N ARG A 147 16.78 -29.43 6.26
CA ARG A 147 17.40 -29.07 7.56
C ARG A 147 18.85 -28.63 7.35
N GLU A 148 19.62 -29.37 6.56
CA GLU A 148 20.99 -28.98 6.22
C GLU A 148 21.05 -27.64 5.48
N ARG A 149 20.14 -27.42 4.52
CA ARG A 149 20.05 -26.16 3.77
C ARG A 149 19.77 -24.98 4.71
N ARG A 150 18.85 -25.16 5.66
CA ARG A 150 18.56 -24.15 6.70
C ARG A 150 19.76 -23.89 7.61
N GLN A 151 20.50 -24.93 7.99
CA GLN A 151 21.70 -24.78 8.82
C GLN A 151 22.81 -24.02 8.08
N LYS A 152 23.07 -24.36 6.81
CA LYS A 152 24.04 -23.65 5.97
C LYS A 152 23.66 -22.18 5.78
N LEU A 153 22.38 -21.90 5.51
CA LEU A 153 21.87 -20.53 5.46
C LEU A 153 22.12 -19.79 6.77
N GLN A 154 21.73 -20.38 7.91
CA GLN A 154 21.94 -19.74 9.21
C GLN A 154 23.42 -19.46 9.50
N ALA A 155 24.32 -20.37 9.12
CA ALA A 155 25.76 -20.17 9.26
C ALA A 155 26.24 -18.98 8.43
N LEU A 156 25.82 -18.87 7.16
CA LEU A 156 26.17 -17.76 6.28
C LEU A 156 25.68 -16.41 6.81
N TYR A 157 24.45 -16.35 7.32
CA TYR A 157 23.92 -15.13 7.90
C TYR A 157 24.76 -14.66 9.11
N ARG A 158 25.28 -15.59 9.90
CA ARG A 158 26.15 -15.26 11.05
C ARG A 158 27.56 -14.89 10.61
N GLU A 159 28.14 -15.63 9.66
CA GLU A 159 29.50 -15.44 9.19
C GLU A 159 29.69 -14.06 8.53
N TYR A 160 28.71 -13.62 7.73
CA TYR A 160 28.78 -12.39 6.96
C TYR A 160 27.97 -11.22 7.56
N ASP A 161 27.48 -11.33 8.81
CA ASP A 161 26.59 -10.35 9.47
C ASP A 161 25.39 -9.93 8.59
N LEU A 162 24.79 -10.90 7.91
CA LEU A 162 23.66 -10.65 7.02
C LEU A 162 22.39 -10.50 7.86
N LYS A 163 21.52 -9.59 7.43
CA LYS A 163 20.21 -9.38 8.01
C LYS A 163 19.12 -9.86 7.04
N PRO A 164 18.07 -10.52 7.54
CA PRO A 164 16.93 -10.90 6.72
C PRO A 164 16.29 -9.69 6.02
N ALA A 165 16.05 -9.79 4.72
CA ALA A 165 15.44 -8.70 3.93
C ALA A 165 14.05 -8.26 4.45
N ASN A 166 13.31 -9.15 5.11
CA ASN A 166 12.02 -8.81 5.73
C ASN A 166 12.14 -7.80 6.90
N GLN A 167 13.34 -7.57 7.45
CA GLN A 167 13.58 -6.53 8.44
C GLN A 167 13.63 -5.11 7.86
N LEU A 168 13.65 -4.96 6.53
CA LEU A 168 13.58 -3.65 5.87
C LEU A 168 12.17 -3.07 5.91
N ILE A 169 11.14 -3.91 5.75
CA ILE A 169 9.75 -3.44 5.66
C ILE A 169 9.30 -2.63 6.89
N PRO A 170 9.54 -3.09 8.14
CA PRO A 170 9.19 -2.30 9.33
C PRO A 170 9.94 -0.96 9.38
N GLN A 171 11.19 -0.92 8.93
CA GLN A 171 11.97 0.32 8.89
C GLN A 171 11.41 1.30 7.86
N ILE A 172 11.02 0.82 6.67
CA ILE A 172 10.43 1.66 5.62
C ILE A 172 9.11 2.27 6.10
N ILE A 173 8.23 1.46 6.67
CA ILE A 173 6.96 1.93 7.23
C ILE A 173 7.21 2.94 8.35
N SER A 174 8.17 2.66 9.24
CA SER A 174 8.51 3.56 10.34
C SER A 174 9.05 4.89 9.83
N ASN A 175 9.95 4.87 8.85
CA ASN A 175 10.50 6.09 8.22
C ASN A 175 9.39 6.95 7.65
N ARG A 176 8.49 6.34 6.87
CA ARG A 176 7.33 7.00 6.27
C ARG A 176 6.43 7.66 7.31
N VAL A 177 6.03 6.92 8.34
CA VAL A 177 5.14 7.44 9.40
C VAL A 177 5.83 8.57 10.17
N LEU A 178 7.11 8.41 10.51
CA LEU A 178 7.86 9.43 11.23
C LEU A 178 8.00 10.70 10.40
N ARG A 179 8.32 10.60 9.11
CA ARG A 179 8.41 11.76 8.22
C ARG A 179 7.05 12.40 7.99
N ALA A 180 5.99 11.62 7.79
CA ALA A 180 4.62 12.14 7.68
C ALA A 180 4.20 12.97 8.91
N VAL A 181 4.58 12.54 10.11
CA VAL A 181 4.21 13.23 11.35
C VAL A 181 5.13 14.44 11.61
N TYR A 182 6.44 14.26 11.51
CA TYR A 182 7.41 15.24 12.02
C TYR A 182 8.06 16.13 10.95
N SER A 183 8.05 15.74 9.68
CA SER A 183 8.66 16.54 8.61
C SER A 183 7.80 17.76 8.31
N GLU A 184 8.46 18.90 8.10
CA GLU A 184 7.78 20.09 7.58
C GLU A 184 7.74 20.09 6.05
N ARG A 185 8.52 19.22 5.40
CA ARG A 185 8.65 19.10 3.94
C ARG A 185 7.60 18.14 3.36
N GLN A 186 6.36 18.30 3.79
CA GLN A 186 5.24 17.38 3.50
C GLN A 186 5.10 17.02 2.01
N LEU A 187 5.21 18.00 1.11
CA LEU A 187 5.13 17.74 -0.33
C LEU A 187 6.28 16.86 -0.82
N GLN A 188 7.50 17.14 -0.37
CA GLN A 188 8.68 16.37 -0.76
C GLN A 188 8.58 14.93 -0.27
N GLU A 189 8.10 14.70 0.95
CA GLU A 189 7.95 13.35 1.50
C GLU A 189 6.95 12.51 0.69
N VAL A 190 5.80 13.09 0.32
CA VAL A 190 4.80 12.42 -0.52
C VAL A 190 5.33 12.11 -1.92
N MET A 191 6.29 12.89 -2.43
CA MET A 191 6.88 12.69 -3.77
C MET A 191 7.97 11.62 -3.80
N VAL A 192 8.53 11.25 -2.64
CA VAL A 192 9.62 10.27 -2.53
C VAL A 192 9.11 8.89 -2.09
N ASP A 193 7.89 8.83 -1.54
CA ASP A 193 7.15 7.59 -1.22
C ASP A 193 6.61 6.83 -2.45
#